data_AF-A0A957D796-F1
#
_entry.id   AF-A0A957D796-F1
#
_cell.length_a   1.000
_cell.length_b   1.000
_cell.length_c   1.000
_cell.angle_alpha   90.00
_cell.angle_beta   90.00
_cell.angle_gamma   90.00
#
_symmetry.space_group_name_H-M   'P 1'
#
loop_
_entity.id
_entity.type
_entity.pdbx_description
1 polymer ?
#
loop_
_entity_poly.entity_id
_entity_poly.type
_entity_poly.pdbx_seq_one_letter_code
_entity_poly.pdbx_strand_id
1 'polypeptide(L)'
;QLVTLGIMQGADPVAQDVVKFFLTEGYQDILALAPFGKVPVLKSAVDGWMSSSDYFANYSAETLDQIANGYETMQRWLFRPDYSAAQRAVIGDIEGRLLIPDVVSKIALEGTMTPETAAQFLQEQVEQLYADRQSE
;
A
#
# COMPACT_ATOMS: atom_id res chain seq x y z
N GLN A 1 2.94 -2.30 -1.12
CA GLN A 1 2.81 -1.57 0.17
C GLN A 1 3.84 -0.46 0.20
N LEU A 2 3.47 0.79 0.55
CA LEU A 2 4.45 1.84 0.81
C LEU A 2 4.92 1.71 2.26
N VAL A 3 6.22 1.54 2.47
CA VAL A 3 6.79 1.50 3.81
C VAL A 3 7.04 2.94 4.27
N THR A 4 6.49 3.30 5.43
CA THR A 4 6.66 4.62 6.04
C THR A 4 7.25 4.47 7.43
N LEU A 5 8.13 5.40 7.81
CA LEU A 5 8.67 5.48 9.16
C LEU A 5 7.91 6.58 9.90
N GLY A 6 6.92 6.19 10.70
CA GLY A 6 6.10 7.11 11.48
C GLY A 6 6.77 7.50 12.80
N ILE A 7 6.71 8.80 13.13
CA ILE A 7 7.12 9.32 14.45
C ILE A 7 5.84 9.62 15.23
N MET A 8 5.65 8.92 16.35
CA MET A 8 4.44 9.04 17.18
C MET A 8 4.46 10.32 18.00
N GLN A 9 3.27 10.79 18.39
CA GLN A 9 3.14 11.95 19.28
C GLN A 9 3.84 11.68 20.62
N GLY A 10 4.69 12.62 21.06
CA GLY A 10 5.46 12.49 22.30
C GLY A 10 6.68 11.58 22.21
N ALA A 11 7.05 11.09 21.02
CA ALA A 11 8.30 10.37 20.83
C ALA A 11 9.51 11.26 21.19
N ASP A 12 10.55 10.64 21.71
CA ASP A 12 11.82 11.31 21.98
C ASP A 12 12.36 11.97 20.69
N PRO A 13 12.83 13.23 20.73
CA PRO A 13 13.40 13.90 19.55
C PRO A 13 14.47 13.08 18.81
N VAL A 14 15.23 12.22 19.51
CA VAL A 14 16.25 11.34 18.90
C VAL A 14 15.67 10.36 17.87
N ALA A 15 14.36 10.06 17.92
CA ALA A 15 13.70 9.22 16.92
C ALA A 15 13.81 9.80 15.50
N GLN A 16 13.92 11.13 15.36
CA GLN A 16 14.14 11.80 14.08
C GLN A 16 15.49 11.43 13.46
N ASP A 17 16.52 11.23 14.27
CA ASP A 17 17.85 10.87 13.80
C ASP A 17 17.87 9.45 13.22
N VAL A 18 17.13 8.53 13.84
CA VAL A 18 16.96 7.15 13.33
C VAL A 18 16.25 7.16 11.98
N VAL A 19 15.15 7.92 11.86
CA VAL A 19 14.44 8.06 10.58
C VAL A 19 15.35 8.69 9.52
N LYS A 20 16.08 9.75 9.88
CA LYS A 20 17.03 10.42 8.98
C LYS A 20 18.10 9.46 8.49
N PHE A 21 18.70 8.65 9.38
CA PHE A 21 19.70 7.66 9.01
C PHE A 21 19.13 6.68 7.96
N PHE A 22 17.98 6.06 8.23
CA PHE A 22 17.39 5.09 7.30
C PHE A 22 16.92 5.71 5.99
N LEU A 23 16.60 7.00 5.94
CA LEU A 23 16.23 7.71 4.71
C LEU A 23 17.41 8.36 3.99
N THR A 24 18.63 8.25 4.53
CA THR A 24 19.85 8.79 3.93
C THR A 24 20.95 7.74 3.89
N GLU A 25 21.87 7.74 4.85
CA GLU A 25 23.04 6.85 4.91
C GLU A 25 22.66 5.37 4.87
N GLY A 26 21.69 4.95 5.68
CA GLY A 26 21.25 3.55 5.76
C GLY A 26 20.21 3.13 4.71
N TYR A 27 19.87 4.00 3.74
CA TYR A 27 18.77 3.74 2.81
C TYR A 27 19.04 2.52 1.91
N GLN A 28 20.26 2.38 1.40
CA GLN A 28 20.60 1.25 0.54
C GLN A 28 20.62 -0.07 1.33
N ASP A 29 21.14 -0.03 2.56
CA ASP A 29 21.25 -1.21 3.43
C ASP A 29 19.88 -1.77 3.80
N ILE A 30 18.92 -0.91 4.14
CA ILE A 30 17.58 -1.37 4.51
C ILE A 30 16.83 -1.99 3.32
N LEU A 31 17.08 -1.53 2.09
CA LEU A 31 16.54 -2.14 0.87
C LEU A 31 17.15 -3.53 0.64
N ALA A 32 18.46 -3.68 0.81
CA ALA A 32 19.18 -4.93 0.61
C ALA A 32 18.76 -6.04 1.60
N LEU A 33 18.17 -5.71 2.75
CA LEU A 33 17.61 -6.71 3.66
C LEU A 33 16.45 -7.52 3.04
N ALA A 34 15.74 -6.97 2.05
CA ALA A 34 14.62 -7.63 1.39
C ALA A 34 14.47 -7.12 -0.05
N PRO A 35 15.39 -7.48 -0.96
CA PRO A 35 15.50 -6.87 -2.30
C PRO A 35 14.24 -7.06 -3.15
N PHE A 36 13.50 -8.17 -2.98
CA PHE A 36 12.19 -8.38 -3.62
C PHE A 36 11.01 -7.76 -2.88
N GLY A 37 11.16 -7.50 -1.58
CA GLY A 37 10.10 -6.93 -0.74
C GLY A 37 10.13 -5.42 -0.64
N LYS A 38 11.24 -4.78 -1.04
CA LYS A 38 11.48 -3.35 -0.91
C LYS A 38 12.08 -2.80 -2.20
N VAL A 39 11.28 -2.03 -2.92
CA VAL A 39 11.71 -1.26 -4.10
C VAL A 39 11.93 0.19 -3.66
N PRO A 40 13.03 0.85 -4.08
CA PRO A 40 13.30 2.24 -3.71
C PRO A 40 12.20 3.18 -4.22
N VAL A 41 11.90 4.21 -3.42
CA VAL A 41 11.10 5.36 -3.86
C VAL A 41 11.97 6.55 -4.26
N LEU A 42 13.23 6.55 -3.86
CA LEU A 42 14.22 7.55 -4.27
C LEU A 42 14.89 7.10 -5.57
N LYS A 43 14.79 7.91 -6.62
CA LYS A 43 15.43 7.62 -7.92
C LYS A 43 16.93 7.35 -7.79
N SER A 44 17.60 8.06 -6.88
CA SER A 44 19.05 7.91 -6.63
C SER A 44 19.47 6.54 -6.09
N ALA A 45 18.53 5.72 -5.60
CA ALA A 45 18.82 4.41 -5.02
C ALA A 45 18.47 3.24 -5.96
N VAL A 46 17.90 3.53 -7.13
CA VAL A 46 17.45 2.51 -8.10
C VAL A 46 18.63 1.68 -8.60
N ASP A 47 19.72 2.33 -9.02
CA ASP A 47 20.92 1.64 -9.54
C ASP A 47 21.57 0.72 -8.49
N GLY A 48 21.69 1.20 -7.26
CA GLY A 48 22.20 0.40 -6.15
C GLY A 48 21.26 -0.75 -5.79
N TRP A 49 19.95 -0.55 -5.88
CA TRP A 49 18.97 -1.60 -5.64
C TRP A 49 19.04 -2.69 -6.70
N MET A 50 19.12 -2.35 -8.00
CA MET A 50 19.20 -3.33 -9.10
C MET A 50 20.41 -4.27 -9.05
N SER A 51 21.40 -3.98 -8.20
CA SER A 51 22.56 -4.84 -7.95
C SER A 51 22.60 -5.43 -6.53
N SER A 52 21.55 -5.22 -5.73
CA SER A 52 21.52 -5.61 -4.31
C SER A 52 21.29 -7.10 -4.04
N SER A 53 21.02 -7.91 -5.08
CA SER A 53 20.75 -9.34 -4.96
C SER A 53 21.23 -10.11 -6.18
N ASP A 54 22.03 -11.15 -5.96
CA ASP A 54 22.45 -12.08 -7.02
C ASP A 54 21.25 -12.75 -7.71
N TYR A 55 20.12 -12.87 -7.01
CA TYR A 55 18.91 -13.49 -7.56
C TYR A 55 18.28 -12.67 -8.69
N PHE A 56 18.59 -11.37 -8.81
CA PHE A 56 18.14 -10.54 -9.93
C PHE A 56 18.68 -11.04 -11.27
N ALA A 57 19.77 -11.81 -11.30
CA ALA A 57 20.27 -12.47 -12.49
C ALA A 57 19.26 -13.46 -13.12
N ASN A 58 18.23 -13.89 -12.38
CA ASN A 58 17.18 -14.77 -12.89
C ASN A 58 16.06 -14.01 -13.64
N TYR A 59 16.10 -12.68 -13.70
CA TYR A 59 15.11 -11.84 -14.36
C TYR A 59 15.72 -11.15 -15.58
N SER A 60 14.90 -10.88 -16.58
CA SER A 60 15.33 -10.06 -17.72
C SER A 60 15.58 -8.62 -17.26
N ALA A 61 16.46 -7.92 -17.98
CA ALA A 61 16.68 -6.49 -17.76
C ALA A 61 15.38 -5.69 -17.89
N GLU A 62 14.52 -6.05 -18.85
CA GLU A 62 13.21 -5.43 -19.04
C GLU A 62 12.31 -5.58 -17.80
N THR A 63 12.24 -6.77 -17.19
CA THR A 63 11.44 -6.98 -15.98
C THR A 63 11.96 -6.17 -14.80
N LEU A 64 13.29 -6.13 -14.60
CA LEU A 64 13.89 -5.33 -13.53
C LEU A 64 13.65 -3.83 -13.75
N ASP A 65 13.73 -3.36 -14.99
CA ASP A 65 13.47 -1.97 -15.35
C ASP A 65 11.99 -1.58 -15.12
N GLN A 66 11.04 -2.47 -15.43
CA GLN A 66 9.63 -2.25 -15.11
C GLN A 66 9.37 -2.14 -13.60
N ILE A 67 10.04 -2.96 -12.78
CA ILE A 67 9.92 -2.90 -11.32
C ILE A 67 10.53 -1.59 -10.79
N ALA A 68 11.74 -1.26 -11.25
CA ALA A 68 12.46 -0.06 -10.87
C ALA A 68 11.68 1.23 -11.19
N ASN A 69 11.03 1.27 -12.34
CA ASN A 69 10.27 2.43 -12.81
C ASN A 69 8.77 2.37 -12.48
N GLY A 70 8.31 1.34 -11.76
CA GLY A 70 6.90 1.17 -11.43
C GLY A 70 6.28 2.36 -10.67
N TYR A 71 7.09 3.13 -9.94
CA TYR A 71 6.64 4.34 -9.26
C TYR A 71 6.23 5.48 -10.23
N GLU A 72 6.78 5.52 -11.45
CA GLU A 72 6.44 6.55 -12.44
C GLU A 72 5.02 6.36 -12.99
N THR A 73 4.52 5.12 -12.98
CA THR A 73 3.21 4.76 -13.55
C THR A 73 2.20 4.34 -12.49
N MET A 74 2.61 4.23 -11.23
CA MET A 74 1.70 3.80 -10.17
C MET A 74 0.55 4.80 -10.02
N GLN A 75 -0.69 4.29 -10.08
CA GLN A 75 -1.85 5.05 -9.63
C GLN A 75 -1.98 4.86 -8.12
N ARG A 76 -1.74 5.94 -7.37
CA ARG A 76 -1.77 5.88 -5.91
C ARG A 76 -3.21 6.04 -5.40
N TRP A 77 -3.78 4.93 -4.94
CA TRP A 77 -5.03 4.94 -4.19
C TRP A 77 -4.69 5.11 -2.71
N LEU A 78 -4.75 6.35 -2.24
CA LEU A 78 -4.62 6.69 -0.83
C LEU A 78 -5.96 7.18 -0.29
N PHE A 79 -6.08 7.23 1.04
CA PHE A 79 -7.13 8.04 1.65
C PHE A 79 -7.08 9.45 1.07
N ARG A 80 -8.24 9.93 0.61
CA ARG A 80 -8.31 11.30 0.16
C ARG A 80 -8.02 12.22 1.35
N PRO A 81 -7.26 13.31 1.15
CA PRO A 81 -6.82 14.16 2.26
C PRO A 81 -7.99 14.79 3.03
N ASP A 82 -9.12 14.98 2.35
CA ASP A 82 -10.38 15.49 2.90
C ASP A 82 -11.20 14.46 3.68
N TYR A 83 -10.78 13.18 3.74
CA TYR A 83 -11.49 12.18 4.53
C TYR A 83 -11.35 12.44 6.02
N SER A 84 -12.49 12.44 6.71
CA SER A 84 -12.60 12.49 8.18
C SER A 84 -12.06 11.21 8.83
N ALA A 85 -11.86 11.24 10.15
CA ALA A 85 -11.46 10.06 10.90
C ALA A 85 -12.45 8.90 10.72
N ALA A 86 -13.75 9.19 10.74
CA ALA A 86 -14.79 8.19 10.52
C ALA A 86 -14.75 7.61 9.09
N GLN A 87 -14.58 8.44 8.06
CA GLN A 87 -14.45 7.94 6.67
C GLN A 87 -13.22 7.05 6.48
N ARG A 88 -12.10 7.37 7.14
CA ARG A 88 -10.91 6.50 7.12
C ARG A 88 -11.14 5.19 7.88
N ALA A 89 -11.88 5.23 8.99
CA ALA A 89 -12.23 4.04 9.77
C ALA A 89 -13.12 3.07 8.97
N VAL A 90 -14.11 3.58 8.22
CA VAL A 90 -14.96 2.76 7.35
C VAL A 90 -14.14 1.96 6.34
N ILE A 91 -13.06 2.51 5.80
CA ILE A 91 -12.21 1.77 4.86
C ILE A 91 -11.53 0.58 5.57
N GLY A 92 -11.12 0.76 6.82
CA GLY A 92 -10.66 -0.35 7.65
C GLY A 92 -11.75 -1.41 7.90
N ASP A 93 -13.01 -0.98 8.06
CA ASP A 93 -14.15 -1.91 8.23
C ASP A 93 -14.44 -2.72 6.96
N ILE A 94 -14.35 -2.10 5.77
CA ILE A 94 -14.49 -2.78 4.48
C ILE A 94 -13.47 -3.92 4.37
N GLU A 95 -12.20 -3.62 4.67
CA GLU A 95 -11.10 -4.59 4.64
C GLU A 95 -11.30 -5.69 5.68
N GLY A 96 -11.61 -5.33 6.93
CA GLY A 96 -11.80 -6.29 8.02
C GLY A 96 -12.99 -7.24 7.82
N ARG A 97 -14.01 -6.81 7.07
CA ARG A 97 -15.19 -7.62 6.74
C ARG A 97 -15.05 -8.41 5.44
N LEU A 98 -13.95 -8.23 4.70
CA LEU A 98 -13.68 -8.91 3.44
C LEU A 98 -14.80 -8.72 2.39
N LEU A 99 -15.42 -7.53 2.34
CA LEU A 99 -16.55 -7.28 1.44
C LEU A 99 -16.18 -7.42 -0.05
N ILE A 100 -14.98 -6.96 -0.43
CA ILE A 100 -14.50 -7.08 -1.82
C ILE A 100 -14.25 -8.54 -2.20
N PRO A 101 -13.48 -9.35 -1.44
CA PRO A 101 -13.35 -10.78 -1.70
C PRO A 101 -14.67 -11.52 -1.82
N ASP A 102 -15.63 -11.23 -0.95
CA ASP A 102 -16.96 -11.86 -0.97
C ASP A 102 -17.70 -11.60 -2.29
N VAL A 103 -17.80 -10.34 -2.74
CA VAL A 103 -18.47 -10.05 -4.00
C VAL A 103 -17.71 -10.57 -5.22
N VAL A 104 -16.37 -10.61 -5.17
CA VAL A 104 -15.55 -11.22 -6.24
C VAL A 104 -15.84 -12.71 -6.35
N SER A 105 -15.99 -13.44 -5.23
CA SER A 105 -16.42 -14.84 -5.23
C SER A 105 -17.81 -15.00 -5.86
N LYS A 106 -18.76 -14.16 -5.44
CA LYS A 106 -20.14 -14.18 -5.96
C LYS A 106 -20.22 -13.92 -7.46
N ILE A 107 -19.32 -13.10 -8.01
CA ILE A 107 -19.21 -12.87 -9.45
C ILE A 107 -18.50 -14.03 -10.15
N ALA A 108 -17.27 -14.34 -9.74
CA ALA A 108 -16.36 -15.16 -10.54
C ALA A 108 -16.54 -16.68 -10.33
N LEU A 109 -16.98 -17.09 -9.13
CA LEU A 109 -17.08 -18.50 -8.75
C LEU A 109 -18.54 -18.97 -8.66
N GLU A 110 -19.40 -18.16 -8.05
CA GLU A 110 -20.80 -18.56 -7.82
C GLU A 110 -21.73 -18.10 -8.95
N GLY A 111 -21.38 -17.03 -9.66
CA GLY A 111 -22.21 -16.44 -10.71
C GLY A 111 -23.54 -15.87 -10.19
N THR A 112 -23.63 -15.54 -8.91
CA THR A 112 -24.84 -15.06 -8.23
C THR A 112 -24.98 -13.54 -8.27
N MET A 113 -23.92 -12.82 -8.63
CA MET A 113 -23.93 -11.37 -8.84
C MET A 113 -23.26 -10.99 -10.17
N THR A 114 -23.66 -9.85 -10.72
CA THR A 114 -22.93 -9.15 -11.79
C THR A 114 -22.03 -8.07 -11.18
N PRO A 115 -21.03 -7.55 -11.92
CA PRO A 115 -20.23 -6.41 -11.46
C PRO A 115 -21.07 -5.20 -11.03
N GLU A 116 -22.15 -4.89 -11.76
CA GLU A 116 -23.02 -3.74 -11.48
C GLU A 116 -23.82 -3.93 -10.19
N THR A 117 -24.42 -5.11 -10.01
CA THR A 117 -25.19 -5.44 -8.79
C THR A 117 -24.28 -5.55 -7.57
N ALA A 118 -23.06 -6.08 -7.74
CA ALA A 118 -22.04 -6.09 -6.70
C ALA A 118 -21.59 -4.68 -6.30
N ALA A 119 -21.37 -3.79 -7.27
CA ALA A 119 -21.00 -2.40 -7.00
C ALA A 119 -22.09 -1.66 -6.22
N GLN A 120 -23.36 -1.86 -6.59
CA GLN A 120 -24.49 -1.28 -5.85
C GLN A 120 -24.56 -1.82 -4.42
N PHE A 121 -24.46 -3.15 -4.25
CA PHE A 121 -24.44 -3.77 -2.93
C PHE A 121 -23.29 -3.23 -2.06
N LEU A 122 -22.07 -3.13 -2.61
CA LEU A 122 -20.93 -2.58 -1.88
C LEU A 122 -21.18 -1.12 -1.47
N GLN A 123 -21.77 -0.30 -2.34
CA GLN A 123 -22.12 1.08 -2.02
C GLN A 123 -23.06 1.15 -0.81
N GLU A 124 -24.11 0.32 -0.79
CA GLU A 124 -25.05 0.25 0.33
C GLU A 124 -24.36 -0.19 1.64
N GLN A 125 -23.47 -1.18 1.57
CA GLN A 125 -22.69 -1.61 2.74
C GLN A 125 -21.78 -0.50 3.27
N VAL A 126 -21.10 0.23 2.40
CA VAL A 126 -20.19 1.34 2.80
C VAL A 126 -20.98 2.48 3.43
N GLU A 127 -22.13 2.84 2.87
CA GLU A 127 -23.01 3.89 3.43
C GLU A 127 -23.52 3.51 4.82
N GLN A 128 -23.91 2.25 5.02
CA GLN A 128 -24.33 1.76 6.33
C GLN A 128 -23.19 1.79 7.35
N LEU A 129 -22.01 1.28 6.99
CA LEU A 129 -20.83 1.33 7.85
C LEU A 129 -20.49 2.76 8.25
N TYR A 130 -20.59 3.70 7.31
CA TYR A 130 -20.36 5.10 7.60
C TYR A 130 -21.40 5.69 8.55
N ALA A 131 -22.68 5.38 8.35
CA ALA A 131 -23.75 5.80 9.25
C ALA A 131 -23.54 5.28 10.68
N ASP A 132 -23.19 3.99 10.83
CA ASP A 132 -22.89 3.38 12.12
C ASP A 132 -21.78 4.14 12.85
N ARG A 133 -20.66 4.43 12.15
CA ARG A 133 -19.52 5.19 12.68
C ARG A 133 -19.83 6.64 13.04
N GLN A 134 -20.83 7.26 12.41
CA GLN A 134 -21.28 8.60 12.79
C GLN A 134 -22.13 8.60 14.06
N SER A 135 -22.65 7.45 14.48
CA SER A 135 -23.51 7.31 15.66
C SER A 135 -22.77 6.89 16.94
N GLU A 136 -21.48 6.52 16.84
CA GLU A 136 -20.57 6.23 17.96
C GLU A 136 -20.02 7.52 18.61
#